data_AF-A0A8T4PCW1-F1
#
_entry.id   AF-A0A8T4PCW1-F1
#
_cell.length_a   1.000
_cell.length_b   1.000
_cell.length_c   1.000
_cell.angle_alpha   90.00
_cell.angle_beta   90.00
_cell.angle_gamma   90.00
#
_symmetry.space_group_name_H-M   'P 1'
#
loop_
_entity.id
_entity.type
_entity.pdbx_description
1 polymer ?
#
loop_
_entity_poly.entity_id
_entity_poly.type
_entity_poly.pdbx_seq_one_letter_code
_entity_poly.pdbx_strand_id
1 'polypeptide(L)'
;MPRDIFGRLIKSDIFGRKISKKQIKREVINENRRRGQAAEDAYVMKARLSGYEVERTGKGHDFRVRKRDPFTGKVTYSGVREIKSGNAKLSKLQQKTKKKQSNYKVIRESSLW
;
A
#
# COMPACT_ATOMS: atom_id res chain seq x y z
N MET A 1 -21.13 2.56 11.00
CA MET A 1 -20.67 2.34 12.39
C MET A 1 -21.21 3.45 13.27
N PRO A 2 -21.63 3.15 14.51
CA PRO A 2 -22.17 4.15 15.44
C PRO A 2 -21.12 5.21 15.75
N ARG A 3 -21.55 6.47 15.80
CA ARG A 3 -20.71 7.61 16.13
C ARG A 3 -21.34 8.39 17.28
N ASP A 4 -20.52 8.96 18.15
CA ASP A 4 -21.00 9.88 19.18
C ASP A 4 -21.45 11.22 18.56
N ILE A 5 -22.03 12.10 19.38
CA ILE A 5 -22.45 13.47 19.00
C ILE A 5 -21.28 14.30 18.41
N PHE A 6 -20.03 13.91 18.67
CA PHE A 6 -18.82 14.55 18.15
C PHE A 6 -18.22 13.81 16.94
N GLY A 7 -18.93 12.83 16.37
CA GLY A 7 -18.51 12.06 15.20
C GLY A 7 -17.47 10.97 15.47
N ARG A 8 -17.12 10.68 16.73
CA ARG A 8 -16.13 9.66 17.09
C ARG A 8 -16.76 8.27 17.03
N LEU A 9 -16.03 7.28 16.52
CA LEU A 9 -16.50 5.90 16.52
C LEU A 9 -16.79 5.41 17.95
N ILE A 10 -18.03 4.94 18.17
CA ILE A 10 -18.38 4.14 19.33
C ILE A 10 -18.46 2.69 18.83
N LYS A 11 -17.60 1.83 19.39
CA LYS A 11 -17.71 0.38 19.22
C LYS A 11 -18.06 -0.25 20.56
N SER A 12 -18.95 -1.22 20.50
CA SER A 12 -19.33 -2.06 21.64
C SER A 12 -18.85 -3.48 21.38
N ASP A 13 -18.44 -4.20 22.42
CA ASP A 13 -18.13 -5.62 22.31
C ASP A 13 -19.41 -6.47 22.16
N ILE A 14 -19.24 -7.79 22.03
CA ILE A 14 -20.34 -8.76 21.87
C ILE A 14 -21.29 -8.76 23.08
N PHE A 15 -20.84 -8.25 24.23
CA PHE A 15 -21.59 -8.13 25.48
C PHE A 15 -22.10 -6.69 25.73
N GLY A 16 -22.04 -5.81 24.73
CA GLY A 16 -22.53 -4.43 24.81
C GLY A 16 -21.64 -3.45 25.58
N ARG A 17 -20.43 -3.85 26.01
CA ARG A 17 -19.51 -2.97 26.73
C ARG A 17 -18.79 -2.04 25.77
N LYS A 18 -18.61 -0.77 26.16
CA LYS A 18 -17.87 0.21 25.34
C LYS A 18 -16.42 -0.20 25.19
N ILE A 19 -15.98 -0.38 23.94
CA ILE A 19 -14.57 -0.64 23.62
C ILE A 19 -13.76 0.64 23.84
N SER A 20 -12.58 0.49 24.44
CA SER A 20 -11.70 1.63 24.70
C SER A 20 -11.24 2.33 23.41
N LYS A 21 -11.09 3.66 23.45
CA LYS A 21 -10.57 4.46 22.31
C LYS A 21 -9.21 3.94 21.81
N LYS A 22 -8.36 3.43 22.72
CA LYS A 22 -7.05 2.85 22.40
C LYS A 22 -7.20 1.58 21.55
N GLN A 23 -8.15 0.72 21.90
CA GLN A 23 -8.41 -0.52 21.16
C GLN A 23 -9.02 -0.24 19.79
N ILE A 24 -10.01 0.66 19.68
CA ILE A 24 -10.56 1.10 18.39
C ILE A 24 -9.45 1.63 17.48
N LYS A 25 -8.56 2.49 18.02
CA LYS A 25 -7.42 3.02 17.25
C LYS A 25 -6.49 1.90 16.77
N ARG A 26 -6.20 0.92 17.62
CA ARG A 26 -5.35 -0.23 17.26
C ARG A 26 -5.99 -1.07 16.15
N GLU A 27 -7.29 -1.33 16.22
CA GLU A 27 -8.04 -2.04 15.18
C GLU A 27 -7.98 -1.29 13.84
N VAL A 28 -8.26 0.01 13.84
CA VAL A 28 -8.21 0.84 12.61
C VAL A 28 -6.81 0.84 12.00
N ILE A 29 -5.75 0.95 12.82
CA ILE A 29 -4.37 0.88 12.33
C ILE A 29 -4.06 -0.50 11.73
N ASN A 30 -4.50 -1.58 12.39
CA ASN A 30 -4.29 -2.93 11.90
C ASN A 30 -5.06 -3.18 10.60
N GLU A 31 -6.29 -2.70 10.49
CA GLU A 31 -7.11 -2.78 9.27
C GLU A 31 -6.45 -2.03 8.11
N ASN A 32 -5.97 -0.80 8.36
CA ASN A 32 -5.23 -0.03 7.37
C ASN A 32 -3.94 -0.73 6.93
N ARG A 33 -3.21 -1.35 7.87
CA ARG A 33 -2.01 -2.14 7.55
C ARG A 33 -2.35 -3.34 6.68
N ARG A 34 -3.40 -4.09 7.02
CA ARG A 34 -3.87 -5.24 6.22
C ARG A 34 -4.27 -4.83 4.81
N ARG A 35 -5.03 -3.74 4.66
CA ARG A 35 -5.37 -3.19 3.33
C ARG A 35 -4.15 -2.76 2.52
N GLY A 36 -3.16 -2.17 3.18
CA GLY A 36 -1.89 -1.82 2.54
C GLY A 36 -1.14 -3.06 2.03
N GLN A 37 -1.03 -4.08 2.87
CA GLN A 37 -0.40 -5.36 2.50
C GLN A 37 -1.14 -6.05 1.35
N ALA A 38 -2.47 -6.15 1.42
CA ALA A 38 -3.26 -6.75 0.35
C ALA A 38 -3.10 -6.02 -0.99
N ALA A 39 -3.01 -4.69 -0.98
CA ALA A 39 -2.75 -3.90 -2.18
C ALA A 39 -1.33 -4.14 -2.74
N GLU A 40 -0.32 -4.25 -1.87
CA GLU A 40 1.05 -4.62 -2.29
C GLU A 40 1.08 -6.02 -2.92
N ASP A 41 0.44 -7.00 -2.30
CA ASP A 41 0.42 -8.39 -2.78
C ASP A 41 -0.32 -8.51 -4.12
N ALA A 42 -1.48 -7.86 -4.26
CA ALA A 42 -2.21 -7.80 -5.52
C ALA A 42 -1.36 -7.18 -6.65
N TYR A 43 -0.63 -6.11 -6.34
CA TYR A 43 0.28 -5.50 -7.30
C TYR A 43 1.42 -6.43 -7.71
N VAL A 44 2.09 -7.08 -6.74
CA VAL A 44 3.19 -8.01 -7.00
C VAL A 44 2.72 -9.16 -7.88
N MET A 45 1.56 -9.74 -7.56
CA MET A 45 0.96 -10.82 -8.36
C MET A 45 0.70 -10.36 -9.81
N LYS A 46 0.02 -9.22 -9.99
CA LYS A 46 -0.29 -8.67 -11.32
C LYS A 46 0.97 -8.35 -12.12
N ALA A 47 1.97 -7.77 -11.49
CA ALA A 47 3.24 -7.43 -12.14
C ALA A 47 4.01 -8.69 -12.57
N ARG A 48 4.09 -9.71 -11.71
CA ARG A 48 4.72 -11.00 -12.04
C ARG A 48 4.01 -11.71 -13.18
N LEU A 49 2.67 -11.77 -13.15
CA LEU A 49 1.86 -12.33 -14.25
C LEU A 49 2.06 -11.58 -15.57
N SER A 50 2.35 -10.28 -15.50
CA SER A 50 2.66 -9.45 -16.68
C SER A 50 4.12 -9.57 -17.15
N GLY A 51 4.90 -10.50 -16.57
CA GLY A 51 6.30 -10.76 -16.94
C GLY A 51 7.30 -9.77 -16.37
N TYR A 52 6.96 -9.06 -15.28
CA TYR A 52 7.92 -8.19 -14.59
C TYR A 52 8.55 -8.88 -13.38
N GLU A 53 9.84 -8.65 -13.20
CA GLU A 53 10.58 -8.92 -11.97
C GLU A 53 10.28 -7.80 -10.96
N VAL A 54 9.90 -8.18 -9.74
CA VAL A 54 9.54 -7.24 -8.67
C VAL A 54 10.43 -7.47 -7.46
N GLU A 55 11.16 -6.44 -7.06
CA GLU A 55 12.11 -6.44 -5.94
C GLU A 55 11.69 -5.40 -4.89
N ARG A 56 11.64 -5.77 -3.61
CA ARG A 56 11.32 -4.84 -2.51
C ARG A 56 12.58 -4.08 -2.11
N THR A 57 12.54 -2.74 -2.06
CA THR A 57 13.77 -1.93 -1.95
C THR A 57 13.99 -1.21 -0.62
N GLY A 58 12.91 -0.90 0.11
CA GLY A 58 12.97 -0.21 1.41
C GLY A 58 13.53 1.24 1.38
N LYS A 59 13.82 1.81 0.21
CA LYS A 59 14.55 3.10 0.06
C LYS A 59 13.64 4.26 -0.35
N GLY A 60 12.49 4.38 0.31
CA GLY A 60 11.51 5.45 0.03
C GLY A 60 10.64 5.21 -1.21
N HIS A 61 10.59 3.96 -1.66
CA HIS A 61 9.59 3.36 -2.55
C HIS A 61 9.43 1.90 -2.14
N ASP A 62 8.30 1.28 -2.47
CA ASP A 62 8.03 -0.10 -2.07
C ASP A 62 8.81 -1.08 -2.96
N PHE A 63 8.69 -0.92 -4.28
CA PHE A 63 9.19 -1.88 -5.25
C PHE A 63 10.02 -1.25 -6.36
N ARG A 64 11.04 -1.98 -6.80
CA ARG A 64 11.69 -1.81 -8.10
C ARG A 64 11.17 -2.89 -9.03
N VAL A 65 10.75 -2.47 -10.21
CA VAL A 65 10.13 -3.34 -11.21
C VAL A 65 10.98 -3.32 -12.46
N ARG A 66 11.39 -4.50 -12.92
CA ARG A 66 12.19 -4.68 -14.12
C ARG A 66 11.47 -5.57 -15.11
N LYS A 67 11.64 -5.31 -16.41
CA LYS A 67 11.26 -6.24 -17.48
C LYS A 67 12.52 -6.64 -18.21
N ARG A 68 12.66 -7.94 -18.50
CA ARG A 68 13.74 -8.45 -19.34
C ARG A 68 13.18 -8.89 -20.68
N ASP A 69 14.00 -8.73 -21.69
CA ASP A 69 13.80 -9.42 -22.97
C ASP A 69 14.06 -10.92 -22.76
N PRO A 70 13.09 -11.81 -23.07
CA PRO A 70 13.23 -13.24 -22.88
C PRO A 70 14.30 -13.88 -23.77
N PHE A 71 14.67 -13.26 -24.88
CA PHE A 71 15.65 -13.79 -25.82
C PHE A 71 17.07 -13.35 -25.49
N THR A 72 17.25 -12.08 -25.08
CA THR A 72 18.58 -11.51 -24.82
C THR A 72 18.94 -11.40 -23.33
N GLY A 73 17.97 -11.60 -22.43
CA GLY A 73 18.14 -11.44 -20.98
C GLY A 73 18.37 -10.00 -20.51
N LYS A 74 18.43 -9.03 -21.44
CA LYS A 74 18.69 -7.61 -21.17
C LYS A 74 17.48 -6.96 -20.52
N VAL A 75 17.72 -6.05 -19.59
CA VAL A 75 16.66 -5.27 -18.95
C VAL A 75 16.15 -4.21 -19.94
N THR A 76 14.92 -4.38 -20.40
CA THR A 76 14.23 -3.46 -21.33
C THR A 76 13.45 -2.37 -20.60
N TYR A 77 13.10 -2.61 -19.32
CA TYR A 77 12.41 -1.65 -18.48
C TYR A 77 12.92 -1.69 -17.06
N SER A 78 13.08 -0.53 -16.42
CA SER A 78 13.38 -0.41 -14.99
C SER A 78 12.65 0.80 -14.40
N GLY A 79 11.78 0.56 -13.43
CA GLY A 79 10.98 1.59 -12.78
C GLY A 79 10.89 1.39 -11.28
N VAL A 80 10.62 2.46 -10.56
CA VAL A 80 10.31 2.41 -9.12
C VAL A 80 8.82 2.66 -8.91
N ARG A 81 8.25 1.91 -7.96
CA ARG A 81 6.81 1.83 -7.73
C ARG A 81 6.50 1.97 -6.26
N GLU A 82 5.52 2.82 -6.00
CA GLU A 82 4.96 3.07 -4.69
C GLU A 82 3.49 2.71 -4.73
N ILE A 83 3.08 1.78 -3.87
CA ILE A 83 1.74 1.23 -3.84
C ILE A 83 0.97 1.89 -2.70
N LYS A 84 -0.20 2.44 -3.02
CA LYS A 84 -1.09 3.05 -2.04
C LYS A 84 -2.48 2.46 -2.15
N SER A 85 -3.04 2.03 -1.02
CA SER A 85 -4.44 1.63 -0.92
C SER A 85 -5.34 2.85 -0.78
N GLY A 86 -6.32 3.01 -1.67
CA GLY A 86 -7.32 4.09 -1.63
C GLY A 86 -6.70 5.50 -1.66
N ASN A 87 -7.18 6.38 -0.77
CA ASN A 87 -6.76 7.79 -0.70
C ASN A 87 -5.53 8.04 0.19
N ALA A 88 -4.73 7.00 0.46
CA ALA A 88 -3.52 7.14 1.25
C ALA A 88 -2.54 8.15 0.63
N LYS A 89 -2.07 9.10 1.45
CA LYS A 89 -1.12 10.14 1.04
C LYS A 89 0.32 9.62 1.08
N LEU A 90 1.17 10.18 0.24
CA LEU A 90 2.62 9.92 0.27
C LEU A 90 3.24 10.53 1.53
N SER A 91 4.18 9.81 2.14
CA SER A 91 5.02 10.36 3.20
C SER A 91 5.95 11.45 2.65
N LYS A 92 6.48 12.31 3.53
CA LYS A 92 7.44 13.35 3.14
C LYS A 92 8.67 12.77 2.42
N LEU A 93 9.14 11.59 2.85
CA LEU A 93 10.26 10.89 2.21
C LEU A 93 9.88 10.46 0.78
N GLN A 94 8.73 9.81 0.61
CA GLN A 94 8.24 9.35 -0.69
C GLN A 94 8.02 10.51 -1.67
N GLN A 95 7.53 11.65 -1.18
CA GLN A 95 7.40 12.86 -2.01
C GLN A 95 8.76 13.39 -2.47
N LYS A 96 9.77 13.40 -1.59
CA LYS A 96 11.14 13.78 -1.95
C LYS A 96 11.73 12.79 -2.97
N THR A 97 11.55 11.49 -2.77
CA THR A 97 12.02 10.44 -3.68
C THR A 97 11.36 10.59 -5.06
N LYS A 98 10.04 10.81 -5.11
CA LYS A 98 9.29 11.06 -6.35
C LYS A 98 9.84 12.26 -7.13
N LYS A 99 10.23 13.33 -6.44
CA LYS A 99 10.84 14.52 -7.10
C LYS A 99 12.24 14.23 -7.64
N LYS A 100 13.00 13.32 -7.00
CA LYS A 100 14.38 12.98 -7.39
C LYS A 100 14.44 11.93 -8.50
N GLN A 101 13.46 11.04 -8.60
CA GLN A 101 13.48 9.91 -9.52
C GLN A 101 12.43 10.10 -10.61
N SER A 102 12.89 10.30 -11.86
CA SER A 102 12.02 10.48 -13.03
C SER A 102 11.16 9.25 -13.34
N ASN A 103 11.62 8.05 -12.99
CA ASN A 103 10.91 6.79 -13.22
C ASN A 103 10.00 6.36 -12.05
N TYR A 104 9.70 7.28 -11.13
CA TYR A 104 8.84 7.03 -9.96
C TYR A 104 7.36 7.11 -10.31
N LYS A 105 6.63 6.01 -10.08
CA LYS A 105 5.18 5.97 -10.29
C LYS A 105 4.45 5.51 -9.03
N VAL A 106 3.46 6.31 -8.64
CA VAL A 106 2.50 5.92 -7.59
C VAL A 106 1.38 5.15 -8.24
N ILE A 107 1.11 3.95 -7.74
CA ILE A 107 0.00 3.11 -8.19
C ILE A 107 -0.99 3.04 -7.04
N ARG A 108 -2.24 3.41 -7.35
CA ARG A 108 -3.35 3.20 -6.43
C ARG A 108 -4.04 1.92 -6.83
N GLU A 109 -3.82 0.88 -6.04
CA GLU A 109 -4.47 -0.40 -6.24
C GLU A 109 -5.62 -0.51 -5.24
N SER A 110 -6.81 -0.83 -5.75
CA SER A 110 -7.89 -1.28 -4.90
C SER A 110 -7.63 -2.73 -4.54
N SER A 111 -7.44 -3.02 -3.25
CA SER A 111 -7.58 -4.40 -2.77
C SER A 111 -8.94 -4.92 -3.24
N LEU A 112 -8.94 -6.05 -3.95
CA LEU A 112 -10.17 -6.75 -4.35
C LEU A 112 -10.90 -7.42 -3.16
N TRP A 113 -10.41 -7.18 -1.94
CA TRP A 113 -10.89 -7.69 -0.66
C TRP A 113 -11.06 -6.55 0.34
#